data_AF-A0A3P8AY05-F1
#
_entry.id   AF-A0A3P8AY05-F1
#
_cell.length_a   1.000
_cell.length_b   1.000
_cell.length_c   1.000
_cell.angle_alpha   90.00
_cell.angle_beta   90.00
_cell.angle_gamma   90.00
#
_symmetry.space_group_name_H-M   'P 1'
#
loop_
_entity.id
_entity.type
_entity.pdbx_description
1 polymer ?
#
loop_
_entity_poly.entity_id
_entity_poly.type
_entity_poly.pdbx_seq_one_letter_code
_entity_poly.pdbx_strand_id
1 'polypeptide(L)'
;MGSELEKMDGVVPDEPDPQIPLRWMAPESLRRPMKFSTKTDVWSFGVMMFEIFNQGEKPWMNEPAKKIATMIRRCQMPTFPDTAPKEISDLASRIW
;
A
#
# COMPACT_ATOMS: atom_id res chain seq x y z
N MET A 1 -5.60 -12.18 -45.41
CA MET A 1 -6.61 -11.84 -44.39
C MET A 1 -5.88 -11.22 -43.23
N GLY A 2 -5.81 -9.89 -43.22
CA GLY A 2 -5.00 -9.12 -42.29
C GLY A 2 -5.66 -9.01 -40.92
N SER A 3 -4.80 -9.07 -39.91
CA SER A 3 -4.86 -8.41 -38.60
C SER A 3 -6.06 -8.69 -37.68
N GLU A 4 -5.87 -9.64 -36.76
CA GLU A 4 -6.49 -9.70 -35.42
C GLU A 4 -5.98 -8.57 -34.48
N LEU A 5 -5.62 -7.42 -35.02
CA LEU A 5 -5.05 -6.30 -34.28
C LEU A 5 -5.84 -5.05 -34.63
N GLU A 6 -7.09 -4.99 -34.18
CA GLU A 6 -7.83 -3.72 -34.07
C GLU A 6 -9.12 -3.93 -33.27
N LYS A 7 -9.02 -3.61 -31.97
CA LYS A 7 -9.99 -2.85 -31.15
C LYS A 7 -10.05 -3.39 -29.71
N MET A 8 -9.25 -2.77 -28.86
CA MET A 8 -9.57 -2.62 -27.44
C MET A 8 -9.18 -1.21 -27.00
N ASP A 9 -9.79 -0.20 -27.64
CA ASP A 9 -9.92 1.16 -27.10
C ASP A 9 -10.99 1.19 -26.00
N GLY A 10 -10.83 0.33 -25.01
CA GLY A 10 -11.59 0.41 -23.76
C GLY A 10 -10.73 1.15 -22.76
N VAL A 11 -11.09 2.38 -22.41
CA VAL A 11 -10.58 3.03 -21.21
C VAL A 11 -10.86 2.09 -20.04
N VAL A 12 -9.83 1.37 -19.59
CA VAL A 12 -9.90 0.54 -18.40
C VAL A 12 -10.21 1.51 -17.25
N PRO A 13 -11.33 1.34 -16.53
CA PRO A 13 -11.62 2.16 -15.38
C PRO A 13 -10.39 2.20 -14.47
N ASP A 14 -10.12 3.35 -13.83
CA ASP A 14 -9.05 3.51 -12.82
C ASP A 14 -9.38 2.72 -11.52
N GLU A 15 -10.08 1.60 -11.66
CA GLU A 15 -10.21 0.59 -10.62
C GLU A 15 -8.82 -0.01 -10.40
N PRO A 16 -8.33 -0.03 -9.15
CA PRO A 16 -7.09 -0.69 -8.85
C PRO A 16 -7.23 -2.14 -9.28
N ASP A 17 -6.30 -2.59 -10.15
CA ASP A 17 -6.18 -4.00 -10.50
C ASP A 17 -6.23 -4.81 -9.19
N PRO A 18 -7.18 -5.75 -9.02
CA PRO A 18 -7.34 -6.53 -7.80
C PRO A 18 -6.06 -7.27 -7.38
N GLN A 19 -5.05 -7.33 -8.25
CA GLN A 19 -3.73 -7.89 -7.98
C GLN A 19 -2.76 -6.92 -7.27
N ILE A 20 -3.08 -5.62 -7.13
CA ILE A 20 -2.16 -4.63 -6.53
C ILE A 20 -2.35 -4.57 -5.00
N PRO A 21 -1.31 -4.85 -4.19
CA PRO A 21 -1.40 -4.90 -2.73
C PRO A 21 -1.40 -3.50 -2.10
N LEU A 22 -2.42 -2.69 -2.37
CA LEU A 22 -2.52 -1.25 -2.04
C LEU A 22 -2.05 -0.89 -0.63
N ARG A 23 -2.43 -1.68 0.38
CA ARG A 23 -2.14 -1.40 1.80
C ARG A 23 -0.65 -1.46 2.16
N TRP A 24 0.15 -2.18 1.37
CA TRP A 24 1.59 -2.35 1.57
C TRP A 24 2.42 -1.45 0.67
N MET A 25 1.80 -0.66 -0.21
CA MET A 25 2.52 0.18 -1.16
C MET A 25 3.05 1.44 -0.52
N ALA A 26 4.29 1.81 -0.88
CA ALA A 26 4.87 3.09 -0.51
C ALA A 26 4.20 4.26 -1.27
N PRO A 27 4.25 5.49 -0.75
CA PRO A 27 3.62 6.66 -1.37
C PRO A 27 4.09 6.92 -2.81
N GLU A 28 5.37 6.69 -3.10
CA GLU A 28 5.95 6.80 -4.43
C GLU A 28 5.50 5.70 -5.40
N SER A 29 5.15 4.52 -4.88
CA SER A 29 4.60 3.43 -5.67
C SER A 29 3.14 3.69 -6.08
N LEU A 30 2.43 4.60 -5.42
CA LEU A 30 1.07 5.03 -5.76
C LEU A 30 1.00 6.11 -6.86
N ARG A 31 2.14 6.55 -7.38
CA ARG A 31 2.23 7.52 -8.49
C ARG A 31 2.37 6.78 -9.82
N ARG A 32 1.98 7.43 -10.93
CA ARG A 32 2.25 6.93 -12.29
C ARG A 32 3.41 7.73 -12.91
N PRO A 33 4.44 7.08 -13.50
CA PRO A 33 4.68 5.63 -13.48
C PRO A 33 5.00 5.14 -12.05
N MET A 34 4.62 3.89 -11.76
CA MET A 34 4.91 3.26 -10.47
C MET A 34 6.43 3.12 -10.29
N LYS A 35 6.91 3.40 -9.09
CA LYS A 35 8.32 3.25 -8.72
C LYS A 35 8.46 2.23 -7.61
N PHE A 36 9.38 1.29 -7.81
CA PHE A 36 9.75 0.26 -6.83
C PHE A 36 11.25 0.32 -6.58
N SER A 37 11.65 0.12 -5.34
CA SER A 37 13.05 0.10 -4.92
C SER A 37 13.18 -0.60 -3.58
N THR A 38 14.41 -0.84 -3.12
CA THR A 38 14.63 -1.31 -1.75
C THR A 38 13.96 -0.42 -0.69
N LYS A 39 13.78 0.89 -0.95
CA LYS A 39 13.06 1.78 -0.02
C LYS A 39 11.57 1.51 0.02
N THR A 40 10.96 1.10 -1.09
CA THR A 40 9.55 0.70 -1.09
C THR A 40 9.35 -0.62 -0.36
N ASP A 41 10.34 -1.52 -0.40
CA ASP A 41 10.33 -2.77 0.38
C ASP A 41 10.43 -2.48 1.88
N VAL A 42 11.27 -1.51 2.28
CA VAL A 42 11.36 -1.06 3.69
C VAL A 42 10.02 -0.51 4.18
N TRP A 43 9.28 0.22 3.34
CA TRP A 43 7.91 0.64 3.67
C TRP A 43 6.98 -0.55 3.90
N SER A 44 6.94 -1.51 2.96
CA SER A 44 6.11 -2.71 3.08
C SER A 44 6.49 -3.54 4.31
N PHE A 45 7.76 -3.57 4.69
CA PHE A 45 8.24 -4.19 5.93
C PHE A 45 7.64 -3.51 7.17
N GLY A 46 7.55 -2.17 7.21
CA GLY A 46 6.87 -1.46 8.29
C GLY A 46 5.40 -1.85 8.43
N VAL A 47 4.70 -2.00 7.29
CA VAL A 47 3.30 -2.48 7.27
C VAL A 47 3.20 -3.92 7.79
N MET A 48 4.11 -4.80 7.38
CA MET A 48 4.18 -6.17 7.89
C MET A 48 4.44 -6.21 9.41
N MET A 49 5.31 -5.34 9.94
CA MET A 49 5.51 -5.24 11.40
C MET A 49 4.21 -4.87 12.11
N PHE A 50 3.45 -3.92 11.57
CA PHE A 50 2.14 -3.57 12.11
C PHE A 50 1.22 -4.79 12.18
N GLU A 51 1.14 -5.58 11.10
CA GLU A 51 0.30 -6.78 11.08
C GLU A 51 0.72 -7.83 12.12
N ILE A 52 2.02 -8.09 12.27
CA ILE A 52 2.55 -9.05 13.26
C ILE A 52 2.13 -8.65 14.68
N PHE A 53 2.31 -7.38 15.02
CA PHE A 53 2.02 -6.88 16.37
C PHE A 53 0.55 -6.52 16.60
N ASN A 54 -0.25 -6.44 15.54
CA ASN A 54 -1.70 -6.24 15.59
C ASN A 54 -2.49 -7.51 15.22
N GLN A 55 -1.97 -8.69 15.58
CA GLN A 55 -2.66 -9.99 15.47
C GLN A 55 -3.14 -10.35 14.05
N GLY A 56 -2.42 -9.90 13.03
CA GLY A 56 -2.75 -10.15 11.62
C GLY A 56 -3.86 -9.26 11.05
N GLU A 57 -4.31 -8.25 11.80
CA GLU A 57 -5.24 -7.27 11.27
C GLU A 57 -4.58 -6.38 10.22
N LYS A 58 -5.23 -6.28 9.06
CA LYS A 58 -4.78 -5.41 7.97
C LYS A 58 -4.92 -3.94 8.38
N PRO A 59 -3.94 -3.09 8.03
CA PRO A 59 -4.03 -1.66 8.31
C PRO A 59 -5.25 -1.06 7.61
N TRP A 60 -6.02 -0.20 8.28
CA TRP A 60 -7.24 0.44 7.76
C TRP A 60 -8.31 -0.53 7.23
N MET A 61 -8.54 -1.66 7.92
CA MET A 61 -9.44 -2.75 7.48
C MET A 61 -10.81 -2.27 6.97
N ASN A 62 -11.38 -1.24 7.60
CA ASN A 62 -12.72 -0.73 7.31
C ASN A 62 -12.77 0.45 6.31
N GLU A 63 -11.63 0.84 5.74
CA GLU A 63 -11.55 2.02 4.88
C GLU A 63 -11.59 1.64 3.38
N PRO A 64 -12.23 2.45 2.52
CA PRO A 64 -12.25 2.21 1.09
C PRO A 64 -10.86 2.47 0.46
N ALA A 65 -10.55 1.76 -0.63
CA ALA A 65 -9.27 1.84 -1.35
C ALA A 65 -8.81 3.28 -1.63
N LYS A 66 -9.72 4.14 -2.11
CA LYS A 66 -9.41 5.55 -2.39
C LYS A 66 -8.96 6.33 -1.16
N LYS A 67 -9.56 6.06 0.01
CA LYS A 67 -9.18 6.70 1.28
C LYS A 67 -7.84 6.17 1.78
N ILE A 68 -7.61 4.86 1.67
CA ILE A 68 -6.31 4.23 1.98
C ILE A 68 -5.19 4.86 1.15
N ALA A 69 -5.38 4.95 -0.17
CA ALA A 69 -4.41 5.59 -1.06
C ALA A 69 -4.14 7.06 -0.67
N THR A 70 -5.17 7.77 -0.19
CA THR A 70 -5.02 9.15 0.28
C THR A 70 -4.22 9.23 1.58
N MET A 71 -4.48 8.33 2.54
CA MET A 71 -3.75 8.25 3.81
C MET A 71 -2.28 7.89 3.58
N ILE A 72 -2.00 6.88 2.75
CA ILE A 72 -0.62 6.50 2.37
C ILE A 72 0.11 7.69 1.74
N ARG A 73 -0.50 8.38 0.77
CA ARG A 73 0.11 9.57 0.14
C ARG A 73 0.43 10.71 1.12
N ARG A 74 -0.22 10.74 2.29
CA ARG A 74 -0.03 11.73 3.35
C ARG A 74 0.79 11.19 4.53
N CYS A 75 1.34 9.98 4.43
CA CYS A 75 2.00 9.27 5.53
C CYS A 75 1.13 9.18 6.81
N GLN A 76 -0.19 9.08 6.66
CA GLN A 76 -1.13 8.88 7.77
C GLN A 76 -1.25 7.39 8.09
N MET A 77 -0.24 6.86 8.78
CA MET A 77 -0.07 5.44 9.04
C MET A 77 -0.80 4.96 10.30
N PRO A 78 -1.17 3.67 10.40
CA PRO A 78 -1.89 3.15 11.56
C PRO A 78 -1.05 3.24 12.83
N THR A 79 -1.72 3.45 13.96
CA THR A 79 -1.10 3.42 15.28
C THR A 79 -0.99 1.98 15.75
N PHE A 80 0.19 1.58 16.23
CA PHE A 80 0.38 0.28 16.85
C PHE A 80 -0.44 0.17 18.14
N PRO A 81 -0.89 -1.05 18.52
CA PRO A 81 -1.54 -1.27 19.80
C PRO A 81 -0.56 -1.04 20.96
N ASP A 82 -1.08 -0.63 22.12
CA ASP A 82 -0.27 -0.37 23.34
C ASP A 82 0.49 -1.60 23.86
N THR A 83 0.10 -2.79 23.40
CA THR A 83 0.76 -4.06 23.72
C THR A 83 2.00 -4.33 22.89
N ALA A 84 2.21 -3.61 21.77
CA ALA A 84 3.40 -3.74 20.95
C ALA A 84 4.61 -3.14 21.68
N PRO A 85 5.80 -3.78 21.62
CA PRO A 85 7.01 -3.21 22.19
C PRO A 85 7.29 -1.82 21.60
N LYS A 86 7.67 -0.87 22.45
CA LYS A 86 7.87 0.53 22.05
C LYS A 86 8.95 0.66 20.98
N GLU A 87 9.98 -0.17 21.02
CA GLU A 87 11.06 -0.19 20.04
C GLU A 87 10.55 -0.51 18.64
N ILE A 88 9.48 -1.30 18.53
CA ILE A 88 8.87 -1.69 17.26
C ILE A 88 8.04 -0.56 16.69
N SER A 89 7.17 0.06 17.50
CA SER A 89 6.38 1.21 17.06
C SER A 89 7.28 2.39 16.72
N ASP A 90 8.32 2.64 17.50
CA ASP A 90 9.35 3.64 17.22
C ASP A 90 10.07 3.34 15.89
N LEU A 91 10.47 2.08 15.63
CA LEU A 91 11.10 1.70 14.37
C LEU A 91 10.16 1.90 13.18
N ALA A 92 8.92 1.45 13.27
CA ALA A 92 7.93 1.61 12.20
C ALA A 92 7.65 3.10 11.91
N SER A 93 7.58 3.95 12.93
CA SER A 93 7.43 5.40 12.76
C SER A 93 8.60 6.08 12.04
N ARG A 94 9.78 5.44 11.98
CA ARG A 94 10.95 5.93 11.23
C ARG A 94 10.98 5.44 9.78
N ILE A 95 10.20 4.40 9.47
CA ILE A 95 10.09 3.82 8.13
C ILE A 95 9.20 4.70 7.24
N TRP A 96 8.11 5.21 7.79
CA TRP A 96 7.03 5.87 7.05
C TRP A 96 6.81 7.34 7.39
#